data_AF-A0A1H9W640-F1
#
_entry.id   AF-A0A1H9W640-F1
#
_cell.length_a   1.000
_cell.length_b   1.000
_cell.length_c   1.000
_cell.angle_alpha   90.00
_cell.angle_beta   90.00
_cell.angle_gamma   90.00
#
_symmetry.space_group_name_H-M   'P 1'
#
loop_
_entity.id
_entity.type
_entity.pdbx_description
1 polymer ?
#
loop_
_entity_poly.entity_id
_entity_poly.type
_entity_poly.pdbx_seq_one_letter_code
_entity_poly.pdbx_strand_id
1 'polypeptide(L)'
;MALAERQGSFHRSVIDVVYKTMDQLARTDSPHQVFELREQLRDALPWWRGLLRMHEPNERNRCKSCRAWYGRHRAWPCPVWRDAVQALHQLNDMYGFLGAAHPADPAPGQRVVVSGPGRLDGQNRSRSS
;
A
#
# COMPACT_ATOMS: atom_id res chain seq x y z
N MET A 1 9.43 34.45 -4.70
CA MET A 1 9.58 33.34 -5.67
C MET A 1 10.18 32.06 -5.04
N ALA A 2 11.08 32.17 -4.05
CA ALA A 2 11.75 31.01 -3.42
C ALA A 2 10.88 30.00 -2.61
N LEU A 3 9.64 30.32 -2.23
CA LEU A 3 8.76 29.40 -1.48
C LEU A 3 8.02 28.43 -2.42
N ALA A 4 7.50 28.95 -3.54
CA ALA A 4 6.77 28.14 -4.53
C ALA A 4 7.71 27.15 -5.24
N GLU A 5 8.95 27.54 -5.50
CA GLU A 5 9.99 26.66 -6.05
C GLU A 5 10.39 25.56 -5.04
N ARG A 6 10.57 25.92 -3.76
CA ARG A 6 10.84 24.94 -2.70
C ARG A 6 9.69 23.95 -2.52
N GLN A 7 8.44 24.43 -2.56
CA GLN A 7 7.25 23.58 -2.52
C GLN A 7 7.18 22.67 -3.76
N GLY A 8 7.49 23.19 -4.95
CA GLY A 8 7.53 22.39 -6.17
C GLY A 8 8.60 21.28 -6.14
N SER A 9 9.80 21.60 -5.63
CA SER A 9 10.89 20.63 -5.43
C SER A 9 10.51 19.57 -4.39
N PHE A 10 9.90 19.99 -3.28
CA PHE A 10 9.39 19.10 -2.25
C PHE A 10 8.34 18.11 -2.78
N HIS A 11 7.36 18.57 -3.55
CA HIS A 11 6.32 17.70 -4.13
C HIS A 11 6.91 16.66 -5.09
N ARG A 12 7.84 17.09 -5.96
CA ARG A 12 8.50 16.18 -6.90
C ARG A 12 9.35 15.15 -6.17
N SER A 13 10.04 15.58 -5.11
CA SER A 13 10.85 14.71 -4.26
C SER A 13 10.01 13.65 -3.55
N VAL A 14 8.88 14.03 -2.92
CA VAL A 14 8.01 13.07 -2.21
C VAL A 14 7.41 12.04 -3.17
N ILE A 15 6.91 12.49 -4.34
CA ILE A 15 6.38 11.60 -5.38
C ILE A 15 7.47 10.64 -5.88
N ASP A 16 8.65 11.16 -6.21
CA ASP A 16 9.76 10.39 -6.75
C ASP A 16 10.31 9.37 -5.74
N VAL A 17 10.44 9.75 -4.46
CA VAL A 17 10.85 8.83 -3.39
C VAL A 17 9.86 7.67 -3.28
N VAL A 18 8.55 7.93 -3.20
CA VAL A 18 7.56 6.86 -3.07
C VAL A 18 7.59 5.91 -4.27
N TYR A 19 7.59 6.44 -5.50
CA TYR A 19 7.65 5.59 -6.70
C TYR A 19 8.94 4.78 -6.78
N LYS A 20 10.09 5.39 -6.49
CA LYS A 20 11.38 4.68 -6.50
C LYS A 20 11.45 3.60 -5.42
N THR A 21 10.98 3.88 -4.22
CA THR A 21 10.97 2.89 -3.13
C THR A 21 10.04 1.73 -3.45
N MET A 22 8.88 1.98 -4.08
CA MET A 22 7.99 0.92 -4.58
C MET A 22 8.63 0.07 -5.67
N ASP A 23 9.28 0.69 -6.66
CA ASP A 23 9.97 -0.02 -7.74
C ASP A 23 11.13 -0.87 -7.21
N GLN A 24 11.89 -0.37 -6.24
CA GLN A 24 12.94 -1.14 -5.57
C GLN A 24 12.36 -2.31 -4.78
N LEU A 25 11.25 -2.11 -4.09
CA LEU A 25 10.59 -3.18 -3.35
C LEU A 25 10.11 -4.30 -4.28
N ALA A 26 9.56 -3.96 -5.44
CA ALA A 26 9.09 -4.94 -6.42
C ALA A 26 10.22 -5.78 -7.03
N ARG A 27 11.48 -5.35 -6.90
CA ARG A 27 12.66 -6.00 -7.49
C ARG A 27 13.58 -6.68 -6.47
N THR A 28 13.39 -6.44 -5.17
CA THR A 28 14.29 -7.00 -4.15
C THR A 28 13.70 -8.24 -3.50
N ASP A 29 14.54 -9.27 -3.38
CA ASP A 29 14.22 -10.53 -2.69
C ASP A 29 14.89 -10.62 -1.31
N SER A 30 15.67 -9.61 -0.90
CA SER A 30 16.36 -9.60 0.38
C SER A 30 15.42 -9.20 1.53
N PRO A 31 15.17 -10.06 2.53
CA PRO A 31 14.24 -9.75 3.62
C PRO A 31 14.61 -8.48 4.41
N HIS A 32 15.91 -8.23 4.57
CA HIS A 32 16.40 -7.02 5.23
C HIS A 32 16.13 -5.77 4.38
N GLN A 33 16.37 -5.82 3.07
CA GLN A 33 16.07 -4.68 2.20
C GLN A 33 14.57 -4.41 2.10
N VAL A 34 13.75 -5.46 2.06
CA VAL A 34 12.29 -5.33 2.11
C VAL A 34 11.84 -4.59 3.38
N PHE A 35 12.42 -4.91 4.54
CA PHE A 35 12.12 -4.23 5.80
C PHE A 35 12.50 -2.74 5.76
N GLU A 36 13.72 -2.42 5.32
CA GLU A 36 14.20 -1.04 5.22
C GLU A 36 13.34 -0.19 4.28
N LEU A 37 13.00 -0.72 3.09
CA LEU A 37 12.17 -0.01 2.12
C LEU A 37 10.73 0.19 2.63
N ARG A 38 10.21 -0.75 3.44
CA ARG A 38 8.91 -0.59 4.12
C ARG A 38 8.93 0.54 5.13
N GLU A 39 9.97 0.63 5.96
CA GLU A 39 10.09 1.72 6.94
C GLU A 39 10.26 3.07 6.23
N GLN A 40 11.04 3.15 5.15
CA GLN A 40 11.13 4.36 4.33
C GLN A 40 9.77 4.82 3.77
N LEU A 41 8.93 3.88 3.33
CA LEU A 41 7.57 4.22 2.89
C LEU A 41 6.69 4.70 4.05
N ARG A 42 6.81 4.08 5.23
CA ARG A 42 6.08 4.51 6.43
C ARG A 42 6.45 5.93 6.83
N ASP A 43 7.73 6.28 6.75
CA ASP A 43 8.23 7.63 7.01
C ASP A 43 7.78 8.64 5.94
N ALA A 44 7.52 8.19 4.72
CA ALA A 44 6.97 9.02 3.64
C ALA A 44 5.46 9.29 3.79
N LEU A 45 4.70 8.45 4.51
CA LEU A 45 3.24 8.56 4.62
C LEU A 45 2.73 9.92 5.17
N PRO A 46 3.32 10.52 6.23
CA PRO A 46 2.88 11.84 6.70
C PRO A 46 3.00 12.92 5.63
N TRP A 47 4.07 12.90 4.86
CA TRP A 47 4.31 13.83 3.75
C TRP A 47 3.33 13.59 2.61
N TRP A 48 3.02 12.33 2.30
CA TRP A 48 2.00 11.96 1.32
C TRP A 48 0.61 12.49 1.69
N ARG A 49 0.22 12.32 2.96
CA ARG A 49 -1.04 12.87 3.51
C ARG A 49 -1.06 14.41 3.41
N GLY A 50 0.07 15.06 3.65
CA GLY A 50 0.23 16.50 3.45
C GLY A 50 0.03 16.93 2.00
N LEU A 51 0.61 16.20 1.06
CA LEU A 51 0.44 16.43 -0.38
C LEU A 51 -1.03 16.28 -0.80
N LEU A 52 -1.71 15.21 -0.37
CA LEU A 52 -3.13 15.05 -0.62
C LEU A 52 -3.92 16.23 -0.07
N ARG A 53 -3.82 16.54 1.23
CA ARG A 53 -4.50 17.70 1.85
C ARG A 53 -4.26 19.02 1.11
N MET A 54 -3.06 19.21 0.57
CA MET A 54 -2.74 20.40 -0.23
C MET A 54 -3.55 20.46 -1.54
N HIS A 55 -3.86 19.31 -2.14
CA HIS A 55 -4.59 19.19 -3.39
C HIS A 55 -6.10 18.92 -3.22
N GLU A 56 -6.62 18.92 -1.99
CA GLU A 56 -8.04 18.76 -1.65
C GLU A 56 -8.92 19.80 -2.40
N PRO A 57 -10.14 19.43 -2.84
CA PRO A 57 -11.01 20.36 -3.53
C PRO A 57 -11.42 21.50 -2.59
N ASN A 58 -11.51 22.72 -3.14
CA ASN A 58 -12.21 23.80 -2.46
C ASN A 58 -13.73 23.67 -2.62
N GLU A 59 -14.48 24.57 -2.02
CA GLU A 59 -15.97 24.66 -2.10
C GLU A 59 -16.53 24.66 -3.53
N ARG A 60 -15.70 24.98 -4.53
CA ARG A 60 -16.07 25.02 -5.95
C ARG A 60 -15.57 23.80 -6.74
N ASN A 61 -15.19 22.72 -6.06
CA ASN A 61 -14.60 21.50 -6.67
C ASN A 61 -13.38 21.79 -7.54
N ARG A 62 -12.54 22.75 -7.14
CA ARG A 62 -11.28 23.09 -7.82
C ARG A 62 -10.09 22.89 -6.92
N CYS A 63 -8.98 22.47 -7.50
CA CYS A 63 -7.72 22.40 -6.78
C CYS A 63 -7.11 23.81 -6.61
N LYS A 64 -6.90 24.24 -5.37
CA LYS A 64 -6.27 25.54 -5.03
C LYS A 64 -4.78 25.56 -5.38
N SER A 65 -4.10 24.44 -5.19
CA SER A 65 -2.64 24.33 -5.30
C SER A 65 -2.15 24.17 -6.74
N CYS A 66 -3.00 23.61 -7.63
CA CYS A 66 -2.66 23.55 -9.05
C CYS A 66 -2.50 24.92 -9.70
N ARG A 67 -3.15 25.98 -9.20
CA ARG A 67 -2.96 27.33 -9.73
C ARG A 67 -1.53 27.82 -9.52
N ALA A 68 -0.95 27.55 -8.34
CA ALA A 68 0.41 27.95 -8.03
C ALA A 68 1.44 27.21 -8.91
N TRP A 69 1.10 26.01 -9.41
CA TRP A 69 2.04 25.11 -10.09
C TRP A 69 1.90 25.11 -11.62
N TYR A 70 0.66 25.13 -12.12
CA TYR A 70 0.35 25.09 -13.56
C TYR A 70 -0.15 26.43 -14.09
N GLY A 71 -0.09 27.49 -13.28
CA GLY A 71 -0.60 28.83 -13.61
C GLY A 71 -2.13 28.94 -13.73
N ARG A 72 -2.86 27.81 -13.61
CA ARG A 72 -4.32 27.76 -13.77
C ARG A 72 -4.98 26.84 -12.77
N HIS A 73 -6.19 27.20 -12.35
CA HIS A 73 -7.04 26.28 -11.60
C HIS A 73 -7.37 25.07 -12.47
N ARG A 74 -7.35 23.89 -11.85
CA ARG A 74 -7.78 22.63 -12.47
C ARG A 74 -9.07 22.19 -11.78
N ALA A 75 -9.99 21.61 -12.56
CA ALA A 75 -11.09 20.85 -12.00
C ALA A 75 -10.51 19.73 -11.11
N TRP A 76 -11.14 19.51 -9.97
CA TRP A 76 -10.80 18.39 -9.12
C TRP A 76 -11.55 17.13 -9.62
N PRO A 77 -10.94 15.93 -9.58
CA PRO A 77 -9.59 15.64 -9.12
C PRO A 77 -8.52 16.07 -10.14
N CYS A 78 -7.54 16.84 -9.66
CA CYS A 78 -6.44 17.29 -10.50
C CYS A 78 -5.43 16.15 -10.79
N PRO A 79 -4.58 16.23 -11.83
CA PRO A 79 -3.65 15.16 -12.18
C PRO A 79 -2.78 14.69 -11.00
N VAL A 80 -2.18 15.63 -10.26
CA VAL A 80 -1.34 15.33 -9.09
C VAL A 80 -2.10 14.56 -8.01
N TRP A 81 -3.35 14.94 -7.75
CA TRP A 81 -4.19 14.21 -6.79
C TRP A 81 -4.48 12.80 -7.26
N ARG A 82 -4.83 12.62 -8.55
CA ARG A 82 -5.11 11.29 -9.11
C ARG A 82 -3.88 10.39 -9.04
N ASP A 83 -2.72 10.91 -9.44
CA ASP A 83 -1.47 10.15 -9.42
C ASP A 83 -1.08 9.78 -7.98
N ALA A 84 -1.28 10.69 -7.03
CA ALA A 84 -0.98 10.45 -5.62
C ALA A 84 -1.93 9.43 -4.98
N VAL A 85 -3.22 9.48 -5.30
CA VAL A 85 -4.21 8.50 -4.83
C VAL A 85 -3.97 7.13 -5.48
N GLN A 86 -3.63 7.09 -6.77
CA GLN A 86 -3.32 5.85 -7.48
C GLN A 86 -2.12 5.12 -6.86
N ALA A 87 -1.02 5.83 -6.59
CA ALA A 87 0.13 5.24 -5.92
C ALA A 87 -0.19 4.80 -4.49
N LEU A 88 -1.07 5.51 -3.76
CA LEU A 88 -1.54 5.06 -2.45
C LEU A 88 -2.34 3.75 -2.54
N HIS A 89 -3.20 3.59 -3.55
CA HIS A 89 -3.90 2.34 -3.78
C HIS A 89 -2.94 1.20 -4.08
N GLN A 90 -1.97 1.42 -4.97
CA GLN A 90 -0.94 0.42 -5.29
C GLN A 90 -0.10 0.02 -4.08
N LEU A 91 0.25 0.98 -3.21
CA LEU A 91 0.89 0.69 -1.92
C LEU A 91 0.01 -0.20 -1.06
N ASN A 92 -1.27 0.14 -0.90
CA ASN A 92 -2.19 -0.68 -0.11
C ASN A 92 -2.35 -2.09 -0.67
N ASP A 93 -2.44 -2.24 -1.99
CA ASP A 93 -2.56 -3.52 -2.69
C ASP A 93 -1.29 -4.38 -2.51
N MET A 94 -0.11 -3.77 -2.62
CA MET A 94 1.17 -4.47 -2.44
C MET A 94 1.44 -4.88 -0.99
N TYR A 95 1.00 -4.08 -0.02
CA TYR A 95 1.33 -4.31 1.39
C TYR A 95 0.23 -5.02 2.17
N GLY A 96 -1.01 -5.15 1.65
CA GLY A 96 -2.15 -5.75 2.34
C GLY A 96 -2.49 -5.13 3.71
N PHE A 97 -1.79 -4.05 4.09
CA PHE A 97 -1.60 -3.65 5.49
C PHE A 97 -2.76 -2.84 6.05
N LEU A 98 -3.65 -2.30 5.21
CA LEU A 98 -4.78 -1.48 5.67
C LEU A 98 -6.17 -2.09 5.44
N GLY A 99 -6.28 -3.30 4.89
CA GLY A 99 -7.60 -3.89 4.67
C GLY A 99 -7.65 -5.10 3.76
N ALA A 100 -6.96 -6.18 4.13
CA ALA A 100 -7.57 -7.49 3.96
C ALA A 100 -7.79 -8.04 5.36
N ALA A 101 -9.05 -8.08 5.81
CA ALA A 101 -9.42 -9.11 6.77
C ALA A 101 -8.90 -10.43 6.18
N HIS A 102 -8.03 -11.11 6.90
CA HIS A 102 -7.64 -12.47 6.56
C HIS A 102 -8.92 -13.24 6.22
N PRO A 103 -9.06 -13.88 5.04
CA PRO A 103 -10.14 -14.85 4.81
C PRO A 103 -9.99 -16.11 5.68
N ALA A 104 -9.20 -16.05 6.75
CA ALA A 104 -8.70 -17.18 7.51
C ALA A 104 -8.91 -17.03 9.03
N ASP A 105 -9.76 -16.11 9.48
CA ASP A 105 -10.35 -16.25 10.81
C ASP A 105 -11.66 -17.04 10.68
N PRO A 106 -11.67 -18.35 11.00
CA PRO A 106 -12.93 -19.07 11.12
C PRO A 106 -13.75 -18.39 12.22
N ALA A 107 -15.00 -18.05 11.91
CA ALA A 107 -15.95 -17.53 12.88
C ALA A 107 -15.94 -18.42 14.14
N PRO A 108 -16.00 -17.84 15.36
CA PRO A 108 -16.08 -18.63 16.59
C PRO A 108 -17.32 -19.54 16.52
N GLY A 109 -17.12 -20.83 16.32
CA GLY A 109 -18.19 -21.82 16.12
C GLY A 109 -18.09 -22.65 14.84
N GLN A 110 -17.17 -22.37 13.93
CA GLN A 110 -17.00 -23.19 12.73
C GLN A 110 -16.23 -24.49 13.06
N ARG A 111 -16.97 -25.60 13.09
CA ARG A 111 -16.45 -26.94 13.38
C ARG A 111 -15.64 -27.44 12.16
N VAL A 112 -14.32 -27.30 12.22
CA VAL A 112 -13.42 -27.81 11.18
C VAL A 112 -13.31 -29.33 11.34
N VAL A 113 -13.76 -30.08 10.33
CA VAL A 113 -13.57 -31.53 10.28
C VAL A 113 -12.11 -31.78 9.89
N VAL A 114 -11.30 -32.20 10.87
CA VAL A 114 -9.93 -32.65 10.62
C VAL A 114 -10.00 -34.06 10.04
N SER A 115 -10.00 -34.18 8.72
CA SER A 115 -9.68 -35.45 8.07
C SER A 115 -8.18 -35.70 8.21
N GLY A 116 -7.79 -36.41 9.25
CA GLY A 116 -6.42 -36.89 9.41
C GLY A 116 -6.09 -37.94 8.34
N PRO A 117 -4.83 -37.99 7.84
CA PRO A 117 -4.41 -39.06 6.96
C PRO A 117 -4.46 -40.38 7.74
N GLY A 118 -5.19 -41.36 7.21
CA GLY A 118 -5.36 -42.67 7.80
C GLY A 118 -4.02 -43.36 8.02
N ARG A 119 -3.55 -43.33 9.27
CA ARG A 119 -2.54 -44.25 9.77
C ARG A 119 -3.20 -45.62 9.95
N LEU A 120 -3.11 -46.45 8.92
CA LEU A 120 -3.39 -47.88 9.04
C LEU A 120 -2.15 -48.56 9.65
N ASP A 121 -2.10 -48.59 10.98
CA ASP A 121 -1.25 -49.51 11.74
C ASP A 121 -2.13 -50.62 12.34
N GLY A 122 -2.07 -51.79 11.69
CA GLY A 122 -1.86 -53.10 12.34
C GLY A 122 -2.98 -53.80 13.15
N GLN A 123 -3.51 -54.91 12.61
CA GLN A 123 -3.63 -56.21 13.31
C GLN A 123 -4.13 -57.31 12.36
N ASN A 124 -3.30 -58.30 12.01
CA ASN A 124 -3.11 -59.60 12.69
C ASN A 124 -4.19 -60.66 12.37
N ARG A 125 -3.81 -61.67 11.58
CA ARG A 125 -4.37 -63.05 11.41
C ARG A 125 -3.61 -63.69 10.25
N SER A 126 -2.93 -64.83 10.30
CA SER A 126 -2.91 -65.95 11.24
C SER A 126 -1.66 -66.79 10.94
N ARG A 127 -1.06 -67.38 11.99
CA ARG A 127 -0.26 -68.62 11.86
C ARG A 127 -1.22 -69.82 11.83
N SER A 128 -0.80 -70.87 11.14
CA SER A 128 -1.01 -72.32 11.42
C SER A 128 -1.45 -73.13 10.19
N SER A 129 -0.66 -74.18 9.96
CA SER A 129 -0.83 -75.36 9.09
C SER A 129 -0.36 -75.25 7.64
#